data_AF-A0A482WGF5-F1
#
_entry.id   AF-A0A482WGF5-F1
#
_cell.length_a   1.000
_cell.length_b   1.000
_cell.length_c   1.000
_cell.angle_alpha   90.00
_cell.angle_beta   90.00
_cell.angle_gamma   90.00
#
_symmetry.space_group_name_H-M   'P 1'
#
loop_
_entity.id
_entity.type
_entity.pdbx_description
1 polymer ?
#
loop_
_entity_poly.entity_id
_entity_poly.type
_entity_poly.pdbx_seq_one_letter_code
_entity_poly.pdbx_strand_id
1 'polypeptide(L)'
;MLADSKQTAERKVLSQLLVQNKIFLDFMKNQDMNDFLNDVEAFGKFRLYLHHYICNSPFLLGNENMIKLVNAFVTYWLDLGYMTTRLHEADHEKTYFKDIKIFLEDRVAIRNLNFVDKPFLLSFSRDVELRMNIENAIEHRVEVVSWNKYNSDDERHFYERIFEMIDRGVFNDDIKTFLAWKTDTTTKMRALNSHISEMKQDIIECEQDE
;
A
#
# COMPACT_ATOMS: atom_id res chain seq x y z
N MET A 1 1.70 20.98 2.42
CA MET A 1 3.04 21.23 3.02
C MET A 1 3.41 20.23 4.12
N LEU A 2 2.73 20.16 5.27
CA LEU A 2 3.07 19.18 6.33
C LEU A 2 2.71 17.72 6.00
N ALA A 3 1.61 17.51 5.27
CA ALA A 3 1.24 16.16 4.79
C ALA A 3 2.23 15.64 3.74
N ASP A 4 2.67 16.50 2.82
CA ASP A 4 3.63 16.16 1.76
C ASP A 4 5.01 15.85 2.33
N SER A 5 5.46 16.60 3.35
CA SER A 5 6.74 16.33 4.02
C SER A 5 6.71 15.03 4.79
N LYS A 6 5.58 14.69 5.43
CA LYS A 6 5.39 13.40 6.12
C LYS A 6 5.43 12.21 5.15
N GLN A 7 4.66 12.24 4.06
CA GLN A 7 4.68 11.17 3.07
C GLN A 7 6.06 11.00 2.44
N THR A 8 6.79 12.10 2.20
CA THR A 8 8.16 12.05 1.70
C THR A 8 9.11 11.35 2.67
N ALA A 9 8.98 11.60 3.97
CA ALA A 9 9.79 10.93 5.00
C ALA A 9 9.46 9.44 5.07
N GLU A 10 8.17 9.07 5.07
CA GLU A 10 7.73 7.67 5.09
C GLU A 10 8.27 6.88 3.90
N ARG A 11 8.14 7.44 2.69
CA ARG A 11 8.68 6.84 1.44
C ARG A 11 10.18 6.59 1.53
N LYS A 12 10.94 7.55 2.06
CA LYS A 12 12.40 7.43 2.22
C LYS A 12 12.76 6.31 3.19
N VAL A 13 12.20 6.32 4.40
CA VAL A 13 12.54 5.33 5.43
C VAL A 13 12.21 3.91 4.98
N LEU A 14 11.02 3.69 4.41
CA LEU A 14 10.63 2.38 3.90
C LEU A 14 11.58 1.87 2.81
N SER A 15 11.88 2.72 1.82
CA SER A 15 12.79 2.34 0.74
C SER A 15 14.19 2.02 1.26
N GLN A 16 14.68 2.76 2.27
CA GLN A 16 16.00 2.55 2.86
C GLN A 16 16.10 1.21 3.58
N LEU A 17 15.07 0.83 4.35
CA LEU A 17 15.03 -0.47 5.02
C LEU A 17 15.08 -1.61 3.99
N LEU A 18 14.30 -1.50 2.92
CA LEU A 18 14.24 -2.54 1.89
C LEU A 18 15.54 -2.67 1.09
N VAL A 19 16.18 -1.57 0.67
CA VAL A 19 17.44 -1.66 -0.09
C VAL A 19 18.63 -2.14 0.74
N GLN A 20 18.55 -2.04 2.07
CA GLN A 20 19.58 -2.58 2.99
C GLN A 20 19.36 -4.06 3.30
N ASN A 21 18.20 -4.62 2.96
CA ASN A 21 17.92 -6.03 3.16
C ASN A 21 18.84 -6.89 2.27
N LYS A 22 19.47 -7.91 2.85
CA LYS A 22 20.39 -8.81 2.13
C LYS A 22 19.75 -9.47 0.91
N ILE A 23 18.48 -9.87 1.01
CA ILE A 23 17.76 -10.52 -0.08
C ILE A 23 17.50 -9.52 -1.22
N PHE A 24 17.25 -8.25 -0.91
CA PHE A 24 17.16 -7.21 -1.93
C PHE A 24 18.50 -6.95 -2.60
N LEU A 25 19.59 -6.89 -1.83
CA LEU A 25 20.95 -6.76 -2.37
C LEU A 25 21.31 -7.93 -3.30
N ASP A 26 20.98 -9.16 -2.90
CA ASP A 26 21.19 -10.35 -3.73
C ASP A 26 20.31 -10.35 -4.98
N PHE A 27 19.06 -9.86 -4.88
CA PHE A 27 18.16 -9.67 -6.01
C PHE A 27 18.71 -8.67 -7.03
N MET A 28 19.36 -7.60 -6.55
CA MET A 28 19.96 -6.56 -7.37
C MET A 28 21.39 -6.86 -7.83
N LYS A 29 21.98 -8.01 -7.47
CA LYS A 29 23.41 -8.30 -7.68
C LYS A 29 23.88 -8.24 -9.15
N ASN A 30 22.97 -8.42 -10.10
CA ASN A 30 23.26 -8.34 -11.54
C ASN A 30 22.99 -6.96 -12.14
N GLN A 31 22.58 -5.99 -11.32
CA GLN A 31 22.35 -4.59 -11.69
C GLN A 31 23.27 -3.70 -10.85
N ASP A 32 23.67 -2.55 -11.39
CA ASP A 32 24.45 -1.60 -10.62
C ASP A 32 23.54 -0.88 -9.60
N MET A 33 23.65 -1.31 -8.35
CA MET A 33 22.87 -0.72 -7.25
C MET A 33 23.18 0.77 -7.07
N ASN A 34 24.44 1.20 -7.29
CA ASN A 34 24.79 2.60 -7.13
C ASN A 34 24.12 3.43 -8.23
N ASP A 35 24.09 2.93 -9.47
CA ASP A 35 23.39 3.61 -10.56
C ASP A 35 21.90 3.70 -10.27
N PHE A 36 21.27 2.63 -9.80
CA PHE A 36 19.85 2.64 -9.40
C PHE A 36 19.55 3.65 -8.28
N LEU A 37 20.39 3.71 -7.24
CA LEU A 37 20.19 4.63 -6.11
C LEU A 37 20.43 6.10 -6.49
N ASN A 38 21.30 6.35 -7.48
CA ASN A 38 21.62 7.68 -7.98
C ASN A 38 20.64 8.17 -9.06
N ASP A 39 19.90 7.26 -9.70
CA ASP A 39 18.82 7.60 -10.61
C ASP A 39 17.61 8.14 -9.84
N VAL A 40 17.41 9.46 -9.93
CA VAL A 40 16.35 10.17 -9.24
C VAL A 40 14.96 9.72 -9.68
N GLU A 41 14.79 9.40 -10.97
CA GLU A 41 13.50 8.98 -11.52
C GLU A 41 13.18 7.55 -11.10
N ALA A 42 14.10 6.62 -11.34
CA ALA A 42 13.91 5.20 -11.03
C ALA A 42 13.73 4.99 -9.52
N PHE A 43 14.58 5.61 -8.70
CA PHE A 43 14.47 5.47 -7.25
C PHE A 43 13.28 6.26 -6.68
N GLY A 44 12.87 7.34 -7.35
CA GLY A 44 11.62 8.06 -7.08
C GLY A 44 10.38 7.20 -7.28
N LYS A 45 10.29 6.51 -8.42
CA LYS A 45 9.21 5.54 -8.72
C LYS A 45 9.21 4.38 -7.72
N PHE A 46 10.38 3.81 -7.44
CA PHE A 46 10.53 2.74 -6.46
C PHE A 46 9.97 3.11 -5.08
N ARG A 47 10.33 4.29 -4.58
CA ARG A 47 9.79 4.83 -3.32
C ARG A 47 8.28 5.00 -3.33
N LEU A 48 7.74 5.54 -4.42
CA LEU A 48 6.31 5.75 -4.58
C LEU A 48 5.57 4.41 -4.57
N TYR A 49 5.99 3.49 -5.41
CA TYR A 49 5.36 2.19 -5.59
C TYR A 49 5.39 1.38 -4.30
N LEU A 50 6.54 1.27 -3.64
CA LEU A 50 6.65 0.54 -2.38
C LEU A 50 5.79 1.13 -1.28
N HIS A 51 5.81 2.45 -1.11
CA HIS A 51 4.99 3.11 -0.09
C HIS A 51 3.51 2.85 -0.34
N HIS A 52 3.06 2.99 -1.58
CA HIS A 52 1.68 2.75 -1.95
C HIS A 52 1.28 1.27 -1.77
N TYR A 53 2.16 0.34 -2.15
CA TYR A 53 1.96 -1.09 -2.03
C TYR A 53 1.95 -1.58 -0.57
N ILE A 54 2.78 -1.00 0.31
CA ILE A 54 2.99 -1.49 1.69
C ILE A 54 2.13 -0.74 2.71
N CYS A 55 1.99 0.59 2.63
CA CYS A 55 1.37 1.39 3.69
C CYS A 55 -0.12 1.10 3.91
N ASN A 56 -0.81 0.55 2.91
CA ASN A 56 -2.21 0.16 3.00
C ASN A 56 -2.43 -1.36 2.86
N SER A 57 -1.32 -2.11 2.88
CA SER A 57 -1.28 -3.56 3.06
C SER A 57 -0.86 -4.06 4.47
N PRO A 58 -0.80 -3.28 5.59
CA PRO A 58 -0.50 -3.88 6.90
C PRO A 58 -1.47 -4.99 7.28
N PHE A 59 -2.74 -4.87 6.85
CA PHE A 59 -3.77 -5.89 6.99
C PHE A 59 -3.41 -7.21 6.28
N LEU A 60 -2.64 -7.15 5.19
CA LEU A 60 -2.19 -8.32 4.44
C LEU A 60 -0.96 -8.99 5.07
N LEU A 61 -0.28 -8.32 6.00
CA LEU A 61 0.97 -8.79 6.57
C LEU A 61 0.77 -10.14 7.30
N GLY A 62 1.34 -11.21 6.73
CA GLY A 62 1.19 -12.57 7.26
C GLY A 62 -0.19 -13.20 7.04
N ASN A 63 -1.07 -12.58 6.26
CA ASN A 63 -2.41 -13.08 5.97
C ASN A 63 -2.50 -13.60 4.53
N GLU A 64 -2.02 -14.83 4.32
CA GLU A 64 -1.94 -15.46 3.00
C GLU A 64 -3.31 -15.54 2.29
N ASN A 65 -4.39 -15.77 3.04
CA ASN A 65 -5.73 -15.82 2.48
C ASN A 65 -6.16 -14.47 1.90
N MET A 66 -5.92 -13.38 2.63
CA MET A 66 -6.27 -12.04 2.13
C MET A 66 -5.38 -11.61 0.97
N ILE A 67 -4.09 -11.98 0.99
CA ILE A 67 -3.19 -11.76 -0.16
C ILE A 67 -3.74 -12.48 -1.40
N LYS A 68 -4.13 -13.76 -1.28
CA LYS A 68 -4.74 -14.52 -2.37
C LYS A 68 -6.04 -13.89 -2.86
N LEU A 69 -6.89 -13.41 -1.95
CA LEU A 69 -8.13 -12.72 -2.29
C LEU A 69 -7.86 -11.50 -3.18
N VAL A 70 -6.99 -10.60 -2.69
CA VAL A 70 -6.67 -9.33 -3.34
C VAL A 70 -6.02 -9.57 -4.70
N ASN A 71 -5.04 -10.48 -4.78
CA ASN A 71 -4.35 -10.78 -6.04
C ASN A 71 -5.29 -11.45 -7.05
N ALA A 72 -6.20 -12.33 -6.60
CA ALA A 72 -7.21 -12.92 -7.46
C ALA A 72 -8.19 -11.86 -7.99
N PHE A 73 -8.62 -10.91 -7.14
CA PHE A 73 -9.45 -9.80 -7.57
C PHE A 73 -8.75 -8.92 -8.60
N VAL A 74 -7.49 -8.52 -8.35
CA VAL A 74 -6.72 -7.68 -9.29
C VAL A 74 -6.56 -8.39 -10.63
N THR A 75 -6.26 -9.69 -10.62
CA THR A 75 -6.17 -10.49 -11.86
C THR A 75 -7.51 -10.54 -12.60
N TYR A 76 -8.60 -10.86 -11.87
CA TYR A 76 -9.95 -10.87 -12.43
C TYR A 76 -10.33 -9.52 -13.05
N TRP A 77 -10.00 -8.42 -12.37
CA TRP A 77 -10.28 -7.07 -12.85
C TRP A 77 -9.50 -6.72 -14.13
N LEU A 78 -8.24 -7.16 -14.24
CA LEU A 78 -7.42 -7.01 -15.44
C LEU A 78 -7.94 -7.86 -16.61
N ASP A 79 -8.26 -9.14 -16.33
CA ASP A 79 -8.71 -10.13 -17.31
C ASP A 79 -10.08 -9.79 -17.92
N LEU A 80 -10.96 -9.13 -17.16
CA LEU A 80 -12.26 -8.67 -17.63
C LEU A 80 -12.19 -7.59 -18.73
N GLY A 81 -11.00 -7.11 -19.10
CA GLY A 81 -10.87 -6.21 -20.25
C GLY A 81 -11.23 -4.76 -19.94
N TYR A 82 -10.99 -4.26 -18.71
CA TYR A 82 -10.98 -2.82 -18.43
C TYR A 82 -9.83 -2.06 -19.15
N MET A 83 -9.09 -2.74 -20.03
CA MET A 83 -7.99 -2.22 -20.85
C MET A 83 -8.41 -1.36 -22.06
N THR A 84 -9.71 -1.16 -22.38
CA THR A 84 -10.06 -0.38 -23.61
C THR A 84 -11.08 0.76 -23.54
N THR A 85 -11.92 1.00 -22.52
CA THR A 85 -12.92 2.09 -22.70
C THR A 85 -13.54 2.77 -21.47
N ARG A 86 -13.27 2.37 -20.21
CA ARG A 86 -13.92 3.00 -19.04
C ARG A 86 -13.02 3.79 -18.09
N LEU A 87 -11.71 3.78 -18.29
CA LEU A 87 -10.78 4.49 -17.40
C LEU A 87 -10.41 5.91 -17.86
N HIS A 88 -11.10 6.45 -18.89
CA HIS A 88 -10.86 7.83 -19.28
C HIS A 88 -11.94 8.86 -18.99
N GLU A 89 -13.17 8.50 -18.60
CA GLU A 89 -14.18 9.51 -18.28
C GLU A 89 -15.12 9.02 -17.19
N ALA A 90 -15.17 9.77 -16.08
CA ALA A 90 -16.28 9.98 -15.14
C ALA A 90 -17.16 8.76 -14.74
N ASP A 91 -17.24 8.50 -13.43
CA ASP A 91 -18.27 7.68 -12.74
C ASP A 91 -17.93 6.23 -12.34
N HIS A 92 -16.66 5.85 -12.21
CA HIS A 92 -16.38 4.84 -11.18
C HIS A 92 -16.68 5.47 -9.82
N GLU A 93 -17.60 4.86 -9.06
CA GLU A 93 -17.79 5.19 -7.65
C GLU A 93 -16.41 5.16 -6.97
N LYS A 94 -16.18 6.01 -5.97
CA LYS A 94 -14.91 6.12 -5.23
C LYS A 94 -14.49 4.83 -4.48
N THR A 95 -15.13 3.70 -4.76
CA THR A 95 -15.16 2.47 -3.98
C THR A 95 -15.24 1.25 -4.91
N TYR A 96 -14.40 0.24 -4.66
CA TYR A 96 -14.42 -1.07 -5.31
C TYR A 96 -15.47 -2.02 -4.73
N PHE A 97 -16.23 -1.61 -3.71
CA PHE A 97 -17.15 -2.49 -2.98
C PHE A 97 -18.12 -3.30 -3.87
N LYS A 98 -18.74 -2.66 -4.87
CA LYS A 98 -19.66 -3.36 -5.79
C LYS A 98 -18.94 -4.39 -6.64
N ASP A 99 -17.76 -4.04 -7.15
CA ASP A 99 -16.94 -4.94 -7.96
C ASP A 99 -16.48 -6.16 -7.15
N ILE A 100 -16.10 -5.94 -5.89
CA ILE A 100 -15.71 -7.02 -4.96
C ILE A 100 -16.89 -7.97 -4.74
N LYS A 101 -18.12 -7.45 -4.57
CA LYS A 101 -19.31 -8.31 -4.44
C LYS A 101 -19.54 -9.17 -5.68
N ILE A 102 -19.45 -8.58 -6.87
CA ILE A 102 -19.62 -9.30 -8.13
C ILE A 102 -18.54 -10.40 -8.25
N PHE A 103 -17.28 -10.08 -7.95
CA PHE A 103 -16.19 -11.04 -7.92
C PHE A 103 -16.46 -12.20 -6.95
N LEU A 104 -16.92 -11.92 -5.73
CA LEU A 104 -17.24 -12.94 -4.72
C LEU A 104 -18.44 -13.83 -5.08
N GLU A 105 -19.30 -13.39 -6.00
CA GLU A 105 -20.43 -14.18 -6.53
C GLU A 105 -20.01 -15.06 -7.72
N ASP A 106 -18.90 -14.74 -8.40
CA ASP A 106 -18.36 -15.52 -9.51
C ASP A 106 -17.57 -16.74 -9.02
N ARG A 107 -18.22 -17.91 -9.08
CA ARG A 107 -17.64 -19.20 -8.68
C ARG A 107 -16.40 -19.60 -9.47
N VAL A 108 -16.24 -19.13 -10.70
CA VAL A 108 -15.06 -19.44 -11.51
C VAL A 108 -13.89 -18.59 -11.03
N ALA A 109 -14.12 -17.29 -10.78
CA ALA A 109 -13.10 -16.37 -10.29
C ALA A 109 -12.58 -16.77 -8.90
N ILE A 110 -13.47 -17.17 -7.99
CA ILE A 110 -13.09 -17.55 -6.62
C ILE A 110 -12.73 -19.03 -6.43
N ARG A 111 -12.68 -19.85 -7.49
CA ARG A 111 -12.54 -21.32 -7.37
C ARG A 111 -11.33 -21.80 -6.58
N ASN A 112 -10.26 -20.99 -6.52
CA ASN A 112 -9.01 -21.29 -5.82
C ASN A 112 -8.93 -20.64 -4.43
N LEU A 113 -9.97 -19.93 -4.00
CA LEU A 113 -10.05 -19.24 -2.71
C LEU A 113 -10.88 -20.07 -1.73
N ASN A 114 -10.33 -21.19 -1.26
CA ASN A 114 -11.04 -22.16 -0.40
C ASN A 114 -11.59 -21.59 0.91
N PHE A 115 -11.05 -20.45 1.38
CA PHE A 115 -11.49 -19.76 2.59
C PHE A 115 -12.69 -18.82 2.34
N VAL A 116 -13.07 -18.57 1.08
CA VAL A 116 -14.24 -17.75 0.72
C VAL A 116 -15.49 -18.63 0.83
N ASP A 117 -15.92 -18.84 2.07
CA ASP A 117 -17.08 -19.64 2.43
C ASP A 117 -18.23 -18.78 2.97
N LYS A 118 -19.34 -19.43 3.36
CA LYS A 118 -20.51 -18.71 3.94
C LYS A 118 -20.13 -17.85 5.16
N PRO A 119 -19.37 -18.34 6.15
CA PRO A 119 -18.81 -17.52 7.22
C PRO A 119 -18.07 -16.28 6.72
N PHE A 120 -17.14 -16.42 5.79
CA PHE A 120 -16.38 -15.28 5.25
C PHE A 120 -17.31 -14.26 4.57
N LEU A 121 -18.23 -14.72 3.72
CA LEU A 121 -19.17 -13.83 3.02
C LEU A 121 -20.10 -13.08 4.00
N LEU A 122 -20.52 -13.73 5.08
CA LEU A 122 -21.28 -13.09 6.16
C LEU A 122 -20.45 -12.03 6.88
N SER A 123 -19.18 -12.33 7.19
CA SER A 123 -18.25 -11.37 7.78
C SER A 123 -18.02 -10.18 6.86
N PHE A 124 -17.70 -10.39 5.59
CA PHE A 124 -17.52 -9.32 4.60
C PHE A 124 -18.74 -8.38 4.49
N SER A 125 -19.94 -8.95 4.62
CA SER A 125 -21.19 -8.18 4.55
C SER A 125 -21.48 -7.35 5.80
N ARG A 126 -21.01 -7.79 6.98
CA ARG A 126 -21.37 -7.21 8.30
C ARG A 126 -20.25 -6.41 8.94
N ASP A 127 -19.02 -6.85 8.75
CA ASP A 127 -17.82 -6.24 9.29
C ASP A 127 -17.35 -5.12 8.35
N VAL A 128 -17.56 -3.88 8.80
CA VAL A 128 -17.18 -2.67 8.07
C VAL A 128 -15.68 -2.54 7.96
N GLU A 129 -14.94 -2.88 9.02
CA GLU A 129 -13.50 -2.74 9.09
C GLU A 129 -12.81 -3.74 8.16
N LEU A 130 -13.22 -5.01 8.18
CA LEU A 130 -12.73 -6.03 7.26
C LEU A 130 -12.93 -5.59 5.80
N ARG A 131 -14.12 -5.10 5.48
CA ARG A 131 -14.44 -4.65 4.13
C ARG A 131 -13.57 -3.47 3.71
N MET A 132 -13.44 -2.43 4.54
CA MET A 132 -12.61 -1.27 4.24
C MET A 132 -11.14 -1.65 4.07
N ASN A 133 -10.64 -2.59 4.87
CA ASN A 133 -9.26 -3.09 4.74
C ASN A 133 -9.03 -3.82 3.42
N ILE A 134 -9.98 -4.67 2.98
CA ILE A 134 -9.91 -5.35 1.68
C ILE A 134 -9.98 -4.35 0.53
N GLU A 135 -10.92 -3.40 0.61
CA GLU A 135 -11.14 -2.39 -0.42
C GLU A 135 -9.92 -1.47 -0.59
N ASN A 136 -9.39 -0.95 0.51
CA ASN A 136 -8.16 -0.18 0.50
C ASN A 136 -7.02 -1.01 -0.09
N ALA A 137 -6.83 -2.27 0.34
CA ALA A 137 -5.78 -3.11 -0.23
C ALA A 137 -5.92 -3.25 -1.75
N ILE A 138 -7.13 -3.50 -2.25
CA ILE A 138 -7.42 -3.60 -3.69
C ILE A 138 -7.09 -2.29 -4.43
N GLU A 139 -7.57 -1.15 -3.92
CA GLU A 139 -7.31 0.17 -4.52
C GLU A 139 -5.82 0.39 -4.75
N HIS A 140 -5.01 0.14 -3.72
CA HIS A 140 -3.56 0.35 -3.78
C HIS A 140 -2.86 -0.62 -4.73
N ARG A 141 -3.31 -1.87 -4.82
CA ARG A 141 -2.75 -2.84 -5.76
C ARG A 141 -3.11 -2.49 -7.21
N VAL A 142 -4.36 -2.11 -7.45
CA VAL A 142 -4.82 -1.68 -8.79
C VAL A 142 -4.09 -0.42 -9.24
N GLU A 143 -3.89 0.55 -8.36
CA GLU A 143 -3.19 1.80 -8.67
C GLU A 143 -1.72 1.53 -9.06
N VAL A 144 -1.01 0.72 -8.28
CA VAL A 144 0.37 0.33 -8.60
C VAL A 144 0.47 -0.46 -9.90
N VAL A 145 -0.43 -1.42 -10.15
CA VAL A 145 -0.47 -2.17 -11.42
C VAL A 145 -0.75 -1.24 -12.59
N SER A 146 -1.67 -0.27 -12.41
CA SER A 146 -2.01 0.71 -13.44
C SER A 146 -0.84 1.63 -13.78
N TRP A 147 -0.08 2.08 -12.78
CA TRP A 147 1.16 2.82 -13.03
C TRP A 147 2.21 1.96 -13.72
N ASN A 148 2.38 0.71 -13.26
CA ASN A 148 3.39 -0.21 -13.77
C ASN A 148 3.12 -0.65 -15.22
N LYS A 149 1.87 -0.57 -15.69
CA LYS A 149 1.50 -0.85 -17.09
C LYS A 149 2.24 0.04 -18.10
N TYR A 150 2.61 1.26 -17.72
CA TYR A 150 3.29 2.22 -18.60
C TYR A 150 4.82 2.08 -18.58
N ASN A 151 5.37 1.20 -17.75
CA ASN A 151 6.80 0.96 -17.67
C ASN A 151 7.28 0.04 -18.81
N SER A 152 8.59 0.06 -19.04
CA SER A 152 9.23 -0.92 -19.94
C SER A 152 8.99 -2.35 -19.45
N ASP A 153 9.08 -3.34 -20.34
CA ASP A 153 8.87 -4.74 -19.94
C ASP A 153 9.82 -5.17 -18.81
N ASP A 154 11.11 -4.82 -18.88
CA ASP A 154 12.08 -5.17 -17.84
C ASP A 154 11.75 -4.52 -16.48
N GLU A 155 11.36 -3.25 -16.50
CA GLU A 155 10.95 -2.50 -15.30
C GLU A 155 9.64 -3.07 -14.71
N ARG A 156 8.69 -3.47 -15.57
CA ARG A 156 7.45 -4.10 -15.12
C ARG A 156 7.72 -5.39 -14.37
N HIS A 157 8.54 -6.29 -14.94
CA HIS A 157 8.91 -7.56 -14.31
C HIS A 157 9.74 -7.34 -13.04
N PHE A 158 10.58 -6.30 -13.00
CA PHE A 158 11.31 -5.94 -11.77
C PHE A 158 10.35 -5.67 -10.62
N TYR A 159 9.34 -4.81 -10.83
CA TYR A 159 8.38 -4.48 -9.78
C TYR A 159 7.47 -5.65 -9.41
N GLU A 160 7.00 -6.42 -10.38
CA GLU A 160 6.20 -7.63 -10.13
C GLU A 160 6.93 -8.62 -9.20
N ARG A 161 8.24 -8.84 -9.41
CA ARG A 161 9.04 -9.71 -8.53
C ARG A 161 9.20 -9.16 -7.13
N ILE A 162 9.42 -7.85 -6.99
CA ILE A 162 9.50 -7.20 -5.66
C ILE A 162 8.17 -7.33 -4.91
N PHE A 163 7.06 -7.08 -5.58
CA PHE A 163 5.70 -7.21 -5.06
C PHE A 163 5.37 -8.63 -4.62
N GLU A 164 5.75 -9.63 -5.41
CA GLU A 164 5.63 -11.03 -5.05
C GLU A 164 6.46 -11.38 -3.80
N MET A 165 7.70 -10.88 -3.69
CA MET A 165 8.53 -11.08 -2.51
C MET A 165 7.91 -10.47 -1.25
N ILE A 166 7.32 -9.27 -1.36
CA ILE A 166 6.57 -8.63 -0.27
C ILE A 166 5.40 -9.53 0.17
N ASP A 167 4.59 -10.00 -0.78
CA ASP A 167 3.42 -10.83 -0.50
C ASP A 167 3.79 -12.20 0.11
N ARG A 168 4.93 -12.76 -0.27
CA ARG A 168 5.49 -13.98 0.33
C ARG A 168 6.09 -13.73 1.72
N GLY A 169 6.11 -12.49 2.17
CA GLY A 169 6.58 -12.10 3.49
C GLY A 169 8.10 -12.02 3.63
N VAL A 170 8.84 -11.96 2.52
CA VAL A 170 10.31 -11.87 2.51
C VAL A 170 10.82 -10.67 3.30
N PHE A 171 10.08 -9.56 3.25
CA PHE A 171 10.43 -8.29 3.90
C PHE A 171 9.59 -7.99 5.14
N ASN A 172 8.95 -9.00 5.74
CA ASN A 172 8.01 -8.78 6.85
C ASN A 172 8.64 -8.04 8.04
N ASP A 173 9.88 -8.35 8.40
CA ASP A 173 10.55 -7.72 9.54
C ASP A 173 10.92 -6.25 9.27
N ASP A 174 11.34 -5.94 8.04
CA ASP A 174 11.58 -4.57 7.59
C ASP A 174 10.28 -3.75 7.59
N ILE A 175 9.20 -4.34 7.09
CA ILE A 175 7.87 -3.72 7.06
C ILE A 175 7.36 -3.48 8.49
N LYS A 176 7.50 -4.45 9.41
CA LYS A 176 7.14 -4.27 10.83
C LYS A 176 7.94 -3.14 11.47
N THR A 177 9.24 -3.09 11.21
CA THR A 177 10.14 -2.04 11.71
C THR A 177 9.68 -0.66 11.22
N PHE A 178 9.35 -0.55 9.93
CA PHE A 178 8.80 0.67 9.35
C PHE A 178 7.46 1.07 10.00
N LEU A 179 6.53 0.13 10.17
CA LEU A 179 5.21 0.40 10.77
C LEU A 179 5.32 0.84 12.24
N ALA A 180 6.24 0.25 13.00
CA ALA A 180 6.54 0.66 14.37
C ALA A 180 7.09 2.09 14.40
N TRP A 181 8.06 2.40 13.54
CA TRP A 181 8.61 3.76 13.40
C TRP A 181 7.54 4.79 13.01
N LYS A 182 6.65 4.45 12.06
CA LYS A 182 5.55 5.32 11.63
C LYS A 182 4.58 5.63 12.76
N THR A 183 4.28 4.63 13.59
CA THR A 183 3.39 4.75 14.75
C THR A 183 4.01 5.62 15.85
N ASP A 184 5.27 5.36 16.18
CA ASP A 184 6.03 6.13 17.18
C ASP A 184 6.16 7.61 16.76
N THR A 185 6.59 7.85 15.51
CA THR A 185 6.73 9.21 14.96
C THR A 185 5.40 9.95 14.96
N THR A 186 4.31 9.30 14.56
CA THR A 186 2.98 9.91 14.58
C THR A 186 2.52 10.25 16.00
N THR A 187 2.82 9.39 16.98
CA THR A 187 2.49 9.62 18.40
C THR A 187 3.27 10.81 18.95
N LYS A 188 4.58 10.86 18.71
CA LYS A 188 5.45 11.98 19.12
C LYS A 188 5.01 13.31 18.51
N MET A 189 4.64 13.31 17.22
CA MET A 189 4.11 14.51 16.56
C MET A 189 2.80 14.99 17.19
N ARG A 190 1.88 14.08 17.55
CA ARG A 190 0.64 14.46 18.26
C ARG A 190 0.94 15.06 19.64
N ALA A 191 1.83 14.47 20.41
CA ALA A 191 2.23 14.97 21.72
C ALA A 191 2.83 16.38 21.61
N LEU A 192 3.74 16.59 20.65
CA LEU A 192 4.33 17.91 20.39
C LEU A 192 3.27 18.95 20.01
N ASN A 193 2.31 18.59 19.15
CA ASN A 193 1.24 19.50 18.77
C ASN A 193 0.30 19.84 19.93
N SER A 194 0.03 18.89 20.84
CA SER A 194 -0.70 19.17 22.09
C SER A 194 0.05 20.20 22.92
N HIS A 195 1.34 19.98 23.14
CA HIS A 195 2.17 20.87 23.94
C HIS A 195 2.29 22.28 23.33
N ILE A 196 2.43 22.39 22.01
CA ILE A 196 2.42 23.69 21.32
C ILE A 196 1.05 24.39 21.49
N SER A 197 -0.04 23.64 21.50
CA SER A 197 -1.39 24.20 21.66
C SER A 197 -1.61 24.69 23.10
N GLU A 198 -1.14 23.93 24.09
CA GLU A 198 -1.10 24.33 25.50
C GLU A 198 -0.28 25.61 25.68
N MET A 199 0.96 25.65 25.17
CA MET A 199 1.80 26.86 25.24
C MET A 199 1.16 28.09 24.59
N LYS A 200 0.44 27.91 23.48
CA LYS A 200 -0.28 29.02 22.82
C LYS A 200 -1.43 29.52 23.66
N GLN A 201 -2.16 28.62 24.32
CA GLN A 201 -3.25 28.97 25.21
C GLN A 201 -2.73 29.75 26.43
N ASP A 202 -1.64 29.28 27.05
CA ASP A 202 -0.99 29.95 28.17
C ASP A 202 -0.54 31.38 27.79
N ILE A 203 0.02 31.58 26.59
CA ILE A 203 0.41 32.90 26.09
C ILE A 203 -0.81 33.83 25.93
N ILE A 204 -1.90 33.32 25.35
CA ILE A 204 -3.13 34.11 25.15
C ILE A 204 -3.74 34.52 26.50
N GLU A 205 -3.71 33.63 27.49
CA GLU A 205 -4.21 33.92 28.84
C GLU A 205 -3.35 34.98 29.54
N CYS A 206 -2.02 34.93 29.38
CA CYS A 206 -1.14 35.97 29.91
C CYS A 206 -1.31 37.35 29.24
N GLU A 207 -1.65 37.40 27.94
CA GLU A 207 -1.87 38.66 27.21
C GLU A 207 -3.26 39.28 27.49
N GLN A 208 -4.22 38.53 28.04
CA GLN A 208 -5.55 39.04 28.41
C GLN A 208 -5.64 39.59 29.84
N ASP A 209 -4.64 39.30 30.67
CA ASP A 209 -4.52 39.76 32.06
C ASP A 209 -3.72 41.08 32.20
N GLU A 210 -3.27 41.70 31.09
CA GLU A 210 -2.65 43.04 31.01
C GLU A 210 -3.64 44.14 30.54
#